data_AF-A0A527W804-F1
#
_entry.id   AF-A0A527W804-F1
#
_cell.length_a   1.000
_cell.length_b   1.000
_cell.length_c   1.000
_cell.angle_alpha   90.00
_cell.angle_beta   90.00
_cell.angle_gamma   90.00
#
_symmetry.space_group_name_H-M   'P 1'
#
loop_
_entity.id
_entity.type
_entity.pdbx_description
1 polymer ?
#
loop_
_entity_poly.entity_id
_entity_poly.type
_entity_poly.pdbx_seq_one_letter_code
_entity_poly.pdbx_strand_id
1 'polypeptide(L)'
;MSDNAAVEQEAPGGRRGRGASGGAAARRAARSGGGPGTQLTYIKRKINVYEVLNEEGLALIEKNTDTVLEEIGIIFRDDAEALALWKEAGADVKGERVHFPKGLCRSLL
;
A
#
# COMPACT_ATOMS: atom_id res chain seq x y z
N MET A 1 1.78 -64.89 -45.33
CA MET A 1 0.58 -65.14 -46.15
C MET A 1 -0.38 -64.03 -45.78
N SER A 2 -0.18 -62.88 -46.41
CA SER A 2 -1.00 -62.46 -47.55
C SER A 2 -2.43 -62.22 -47.09
N ASP A 3 -2.76 -60.95 -46.86
CA ASP A 3 -4.03 -60.44 -47.39
C ASP A 3 -3.97 -58.93 -47.55
N ASN A 4 -4.09 -58.51 -48.80
CA ASN A 4 -4.43 -57.16 -49.17
C ASN A 4 -5.50 -57.28 -50.25
N ALA A 5 -6.72 -56.86 -49.94
CA ALA A 5 -7.70 -56.42 -50.92
C ALA A 5 -8.57 -55.35 -50.27
N ALA A 6 -8.38 -54.14 -50.77
CA ALA A 6 -9.08 -52.92 -50.39
C ALA A 6 -10.57 -52.98 -50.73
N VAL A 7 -11.38 -52.30 -49.91
CA VAL A 7 -12.53 -51.55 -50.41
C VAL A 7 -12.52 -50.19 -49.73
N GLU A 8 -12.28 -49.15 -50.53
CA GLU A 8 -12.45 -47.75 -50.19
C GLU A 8 -13.92 -47.46 -49.85
N GLN A 9 -14.15 -46.65 -48.81
CA GLN A 9 -15.33 -45.80 -48.75
C GLN A 9 -14.94 -44.37 -48.39
N GLU A 10 -15.35 -43.51 -49.31
CA GLU A 10 -15.09 -42.08 -49.45
C GLU A 10 -15.75 -41.26 -48.33
N ALA A 11 -15.12 -40.14 -47.99
CA ALA A 11 -15.49 -39.26 -46.90
C ALA A 11 -16.77 -38.44 -47.17
N PRO A 12 -17.64 -38.18 -46.17
CA PRO A 12 -18.50 -37.03 -46.22
C PRO A 12 -17.75 -35.82 -45.66
N GLY A 13 -17.48 -34.86 -46.55
CA GLY A 13 -16.98 -33.55 -46.20
C GLY A 13 -17.93 -32.77 -45.29
N GLY A 14 -17.33 -31.82 -44.56
CA GLY A 14 -17.99 -30.58 -44.18
C GLY A 14 -18.93 -30.63 -42.97
N ARG A 15 -18.40 -30.24 -41.81
CA ARG A 15 -18.56 -28.85 -41.32
C ARG A 15 -17.70 -28.69 -40.08
N ARG A 16 -16.79 -27.71 -40.13
CA ARG A 16 -16.21 -27.10 -38.92
C ARG A 16 -17.39 -26.66 -38.06
N GLY A 17 -17.78 -27.51 -37.12
CA GLY A 17 -18.84 -27.24 -36.18
C GLY A 17 -18.47 -25.99 -35.42
N ARG A 18 -19.19 -24.91 -35.75
CA ARG A 18 -19.16 -23.57 -35.18
C ARG A 18 -19.54 -23.63 -33.69
N GLY A 19 -18.69 -24.27 -32.87
CA GLY A 19 -18.96 -24.54 -31.46
C GLY A 19 -18.16 -23.64 -30.50
N ALA A 20 -17.13 -22.96 -30.98
CA ALA A 20 -16.22 -22.23 -30.09
C ALA A 20 -16.65 -20.79 -29.76
N SER A 21 -17.60 -20.19 -30.49
CA SER A 21 -17.80 -18.73 -30.43
C SER A 21 -19.16 -18.23 -29.91
N GLY A 22 -20.04 -19.09 -29.36
CA GLY A 22 -21.41 -18.64 -29.08
C GLY A 22 -22.26 -19.45 -28.10
N GLY A 23 -21.68 -20.38 -27.33
CA GLY A 23 -22.42 -21.20 -26.38
C GLY A 23 -22.96 -20.43 -25.17
N ALA A 24 -23.84 -21.06 -24.38
CA ALA A 24 -24.37 -20.48 -23.14
C ALA A 24 -23.25 -20.06 -22.15
N ALA A 25 -22.13 -20.76 -22.15
CA ALA A 25 -20.93 -20.39 -21.39
C ALA A 25 -20.31 -19.06 -21.87
N ALA A 26 -20.13 -18.88 -23.19
CA ALA A 26 -19.65 -17.62 -23.77
C ALA A 26 -20.61 -16.46 -23.50
N ARG A 27 -21.93 -16.71 -23.54
CA ARG A 27 -22.95 -15.72 -23.18
C ARG A 27 -22.94 -15.38 -21.68
N ARG A 28 -22.66 -16.34 -20.80
CA ARG A 28 -22.48 -16.06 -19.36
C ARG A 28 -21.22 -15.26 -19.09
N ALA A 29 -20.10 -15.60 -19.73
CA ALA A 29 -18.84 -14.86 -19.62
C ALA A 29 -18.96 -13.41 -20.13
N ALA A 30 -19.70 -13.20 -21.22
CA ALA A 30 -20.01 -11.85 -21.73
C ALA A 30 -20.94 -11.06 -20.79
N ARG A 31 -21.86 -11.74 -20.09
CA ARG A 31 -22.80 -11.12 -19.13
C ARG A 31 -22.21 -10.90 -17.74
N SER A 32 -21.19 -11.67 -17.35
CA SER A 32 -20.50 -11.51 -16.07
C SER A 32 -19.53 -10.33 -16.04
N GLY A 33 -19.53 -9.49 -17.09
CA GLY A 33 -18.99 -8.13 -17.07
C GLY A 33 -17.68 -7.99 -16.32
N GLY A 34 -16.62 -8.68 -16.78
CA GLY A 34 -15.23 -8.41 -16.41
C GLY A 34 -14.87 -8.37 -14.91
N GLY A 35 -15.71 -8.90 -14.00
CA GLY A 35 -15.48 -8.76 -12.56
C GLY A 35 -15.30 -7.29 -12.12
N PRO A 36 -14.78 -7.02 -10.92
CA PRO A 36 -14.50 -5.64 -10.46
C PRO A 36 -13.36 -4.92 -11.22
N GLY A 37 -12.98 -5.38 -12.41
CA GLY A 37 -11.83 -4.87 -13.15
C GLY A 37 -10.49 -5.26 -12.50
N THR A 38 -9.39 -4.75 -13.06
CA THR A 38 -8.06 -4.90 -12.46
C THR A 38 -7.91 -3.91 -11.30
N GLN A 39 -7.32 -4.37 -10.20
CA GLN A 39 -7.05 -3.51 -9.05
C GLN A 39 -6.15 -2.33 -9.45
N LEU A 40 -6.59 -1.12 -9.14
CA LEU A 40 -5.81 0.09 -9.36
C LEU A 40 -4.66 0.17 -8.34
N THR A 41 -3.54 0.78 -8.76
CA THR A 41 -2.43 1.10 -7.86
C THR A 41 -2.76 2.30 -6.97
N TYR A 42 -1.83 2.68 -6.09
CA TYR A 42 -1.94 3.90 -5.27
C TYR A 42 -2.21 5.16 -6.12
N ILE A 43 -2.96 6.09 -5.54
CA ILE A 43 -3.33 7.35 -6.19
C ILE A 43 -2.12 8.29 -6.23
N LYS A 44 -1.78 8.79 -7.43
CA LYS A 44 -0.89 9.93 -7.61
C LYS A 44 -1.73 11.20 -7.71
N ARG A 45 -1.81 11.99 -6.63
CA ARG A 45 -2.59 13.24 -6.60
C ARG A 45 -2.05 14.20 -7.66
N LYS A 46 -2.94 14.74 -8.50
CA LYS A 46 -2.65 15.80 -9.48
C LYS A 46 -3.12 17.18 -9.02
N ILE A 47 -3.75 17.23 -7.86
CA ILE A 47 -4.28 18.45 -7.23
C ILE A 47 -3.41 18.82 -6.02
N ASN A 48 -3.36 20.11 -5.71
CA ASN A 48 -2.60 20.62 -4.58
C ASN A 48 -3.23 20.20 -3.24
N VAL A 49 -2.43 20.24 -2.17
CA VAL A 49 -2.92 20.12 -0.80
C VAL A 49 -3.67 21.41 -0.45
N TYR A 50 -4.73 21.28 0.34
CA TYR A 50 -5.40 22.43 0.92
C TYR A 50 -4.79 22.72 2.30
N GLU A 51 -4.18 23.88 2.45
CA GLU A 51 -3.50 24.30 3.67
C GLU A 51 -4.38 25.28 4.47
N VAL A 52 -4.54 25.00 5.77
CA VAL A 52 -5.39 25.80 6.67
C VAL A 52 -4.59 26.77 7.54
N LEU A 53 -3.28 26.59 7.61
CA LEU A 53 -2.36 27.45 8.36
C LEU A 53 -1.40 28.13 7.39
N ASN A 54 -0.96 29.33 7.75
CA ASN A 54 0.14 30.01 7.11
C ASN A 54 1.47 29.68 7.83
N GLU A 55 2.58 30.19 7.29
CA GLU A 55 3.93 29.96 7.83
C GLU A 55 4.07 30.37 9.30
N GLU A 56 3.49 31.50 9.68
CA GLU A 56 3.52 31.99 11.07
C GLU A 56 2.79 31.03 12.02
N GLY A 57 1.62 30.53 11.61
CA GLY A 57 0.85 29.56 12.39
C GLY A 57 1.56 28.22 12.54
N LEU A 58 2.26 27.77 11.49
CA LEU A 58 3.09 26.57 11.55
C LEU A 58 4.27 26.76 12.53
N ALA A 59 5.04 27.84 12.37
CA ALA A 59 6.18 28.15 13.23
C ALA A 59 5.77 28.30 14.71
N LEU A 60 4.58 28.86 14.97
CA LEU A 60 4.03 28.95 16.33
C LEU A 60 3.80 27.57 16.95
N ILE A 61 3.17 26.65 16.20
CA ILE A 61 2.92 25.28 16.67
C ILE A 61 4.24 24.55 16.90
N GLU A 62 5.20 24.68 15.98
CA GLU A 62 6.52 24.05 16.11
C GLU A 62 7.26 24.52 17.36
N LYS A 63 7.31 25.83 17.59
CA LYS A 63 7.95 26.41 18.79
C LYS A 63 7.28 25.96 20.09
N ASN A 64 5.96 25.90 20.11
CA ASN A 64 5.21 25.43 21.28
C ASN A 64 5.45 23.93 21.51
N THR A 65 5.55 23.15 20.43
CA THR A 65 5.88 21.73 20.50
C THR A 65 7.26 21.51 21.13
N ASP A 66 8.28 22.24 20.67
CA ASP A 66 9.62 22.19 21.27
C ASP A 66 9.59 22.54 22.77
N THR A 67 8.79 23.53 23.16
CA THR A 67 8.63 23.93 24.57
C THR A 67 7.98 22.82 25.40
N VAL A 68 6.93 22.18 24.88
CA VAL A 68 6.28 21.04 25.56
C VAL A 68 7.25 19.87 25.70
N LEU A 69 8.01 19.54 24.66
CA LEU A 69 8.96 18.43 24.69
C LEU A 69 10.12 18.67 25.66
N GLU A 70 10.57 19.92 25.81
CA GLU A 70 11.64 20.28 26.75
C GLU A 70 11.14 20.38 28.20
N GLU A 71 10.04 21.11 28.44
CA GLU A 71 9.58 21.41 29.80
C GLU A 71 8.74 20.29 30.42
N ILE A 72 7.87 19.66 29.62
CA ILE A 72 6.93 18.63 30.09
C ILE A 72 7.49 17.23 29.78
N GLY A 73 8.07 17.04 28.60
CA GLY A 73 8.62 15.75 28.17
C GLY A 73 7.56 14.68 27.88
N ILE A 74 8.03 13.48 27.53
CA ILE A 74 7.20 12.31 27.20
C ILE A 74 7.63 11.14 28.08
N ILE A 75 6.67 10.31 28.51
CA ILE A 75 6.97 9.11 29.30
C ILE A 75 7.16 7.90 28.37
N PHE A 76 8.30 7.24 28.49
CA PHE A 76 8.58 5.92 27.90
C PHE A 76 8.53 4.89 29.02
N ARG A 77 7.39 4.20 29.13
CA ARG A 77 7.08 3.30 30.26
C ARG A 77 7.66 1.92 30.05
N ASP A 78 8.18 1.32 31.12
CA ASP A 78 8.64 -0.08 31.17
C ASP A 78 9.66 -0.47 30.07
N ASP A 79 10.38 0.50 29.51
CA ASP A 79 11.31 0.30 28.40
C ASP A 79 12.67 0.95 28.70
N ALA A 80 13.53 0.17 29.36
CA ALA A 80 14.87 0.62 29.72
C ALA A 80 15.77 0.86 28.49
N GLU A 81 15.52 0.15 27.38
CA GLU A 81 16.29 0.29 26.15
C GLU A 81 15.98 1.63 25.47
N ALA A 82 14.70 1.97 25.32
CA ALA A 82 14.30 3.26 24.78
C ALA A 82 14.83 4.44 25.62
N LEU A 83 14.77 4.33 26.95
CA LEU A 83 15.32 5.35 27.85
C LEU A 83 16.84 5.52 27.68
N ALA A 84 17.57 4.42 27.47
CA ALA A 84 19.01 4.47 27.21
C ALA A 84 19.33 5.12 25.87
N LEU A 85 18.61 4.77 24.80
CA LEU A 85 18.77 5.37 23.47
C LEU A 85 18.53 6.88 23.49
N TRP A 86 17.49 7.34 24.19
CA TRP A 86 17.23 8.77 24.33
C TRP A 86 18.31 9.51 25.09
N LYS A 87 18.82 8.90 26.16
CA LYS A 87 19.92 9.48 26.92
C LYS A 87 21.20 9.58 26.08
N GLU A 88 21.50 8.56 25.28
CA GLU A 88 22.64 8.57 24.35
C GLU A 88 22.48 9.62 23.25
N ALA A 89 21.25 9.82 22.75
CA ALA A 89 20.92 10.87 21.79
C ALA A 89 20.99 12.28 22.40
N GLY A 90 21.18 12.42 23.72
CA GLY A 90 21.34 13.71 24.40
C GLY A 90 20.07 14.26 25.04
N ALA A 91 19.02 13.45 25.20
CA ALA A 91 17.84 13.82 25.97
C ALA A 91 18.08 13.71 27.50
N ASP A 92 17.38 14.52 28.28
CA ASP A 92 17.41 14.47 29.74
C ASP A 92 16.36 13.48 30.27
N VAL A 93 16.80 12.37 30.83
CA VAL A 93 15.94 11.27 31.29
C VAL A 93 15.81 11.28 32.81
N LYS A 94 14.58 11.51 33.30
CA LYS A 94 14.20 11.56 34.72
C LYS A 94 13.23 10.43 35.05
N GLY A 95 13.76 9.30 35.53
CA GLY A 95 12.97 8.08 35.69
C GLY A 95 12.51 7.57 34.32
N GLU A 96 11.20 7.51 34.09
CA GLU A 96 10.61 7.14 32.80
C GLU A 96 10.26 8.35 31.91
N ARG A 97 10.46 9.58 32.41
CA ARG A 97 10.14 10.80 31.67
C ARG A 97 11.37 11.32 30.95
N VAL A 98 11.25 11.51 29.65
CA VAL A 98 12.28 12.02 28.75
C VAL A 98 11.94 13.46 28.36
N HIS A 99 12.86 14.38 28.67
CA HIS A 99 12.81 15.78 28.27
C HIS A 99 13.78 15.99 27.09
N PHE A 100 13.28 16.58 26.01
CA PHE A 100 14.04 16.73 24.78
C PHE A 100 14.53 18.17 24.64
N PRO A 101 15.85 18.40 24.50
CA PRO A 101 16.35 19.70 24.10
C PRO A 101 15.69 20.17 22.80
N LYS A 102 15.40 21.47 22.70
CA LYS A 102 14.77 22.04 21.49
C LYS A 102 15.54 21.64 20.23
N GLY A 103 14.84 21.15 19.22
CA GLY A 103 15.42 20.73 17.95
C GLY A 103 16.05 19.33 17.92
N LEU A 104 16.25 18.65 19.06
CA LEU A 104 16.83 17.29 19.07
C LEU A 104 16.01 16.34 18.20
N CYS A 105 14.70 16.26 18.41
CA CYS A 105 13.83 15.37 17.63
C CYS A 105 13.92 15.65 16.12
N ARG A 106 14.02 16.93 15.72
CA ARG A 106 14.13 17.30 14.30
C ARG A 106 15.47 16.90 13.68
N SER A 107 16.56 16.91 14.46
CA SER A 107 17.87 16.43 13.98
C SER A 107 17.94 14.91 13.75
N LEU A 108 16.98 14.16 14.29
CA LEU A 108 16.90 12.70 14.18
C LEU A 108 15.91 12.22 13.10
N LEU A 109 15.09 13.13 12.55
CA LEU A 109 14.15 12.86 11.45
C LEU A 109 14.87 12.83 10.09
#